data_AF-A0A9C8IAM1-F1
#
_entry.id   AF-A0A9C8IAM1-F1
#
_cell.length_a   1.000
_cell.length_b   1.000
_cell.length_c   1.000
_cell.angle_alpha   90.00
_cell.angle_beta   90.00
_cell.angle_gamma   90.00
#
_symmetry.space_group_name_H-M   'P 1'
#
loop_
_entity.id
_entity.type
_entity.pdbx_description
1 polymer ?
#
loop_
_entity_poly.entity_id
_entity_poly.type
_entity_poly.pdbx_seq_one_letter_code
_entity_poly.pdbx_strand_id
1 'polypeptide(L)'
;MLVNNRTYRGNMRIAIWNGSLVCVNVLPIEEYLWGVVPGEVPNQWHIEVLKAQAVAARTYSLRALEQYPDRPFDVYSTVIDQAYEGAGWERESTTRACSETFGEVCVFNGTPIIAYYHAASGGWTASGWEMFGHDLPYLCPVQSRDSNVHRWVYRISPTELASALNRAGYSVGNIQRVWVHRFSYEGRADEVKIVHSSGVLLISGAELRPILGPANIKTTYFTVEGQTAPEIPNTPNSGIGRTGSFPEKYSLANSQVLVPLPKPLRLSSWCVITGHGLQERNSIKVIGCDDSTEYIDGYVWTAEPSRAGNPLSNPAGLPRSEFVFFGSDETDVIEDPGENIGIPINGMIVFKGTGMGHGVGMSQHGARILAESGWKYTEILTYFYTGIDINRFY
;
A
#
# COMPACT_ATOMS: atom_id res chain seq x y z
N MET A 1 35.70 -9.79 -3.32
CA MET A 1 36.06 -10.48 -2.04
C MET A 1 35.07 -11.61 -1.80
N LEU A 2 35.42 -12.63 -0.99
CA LEU A 2 34.54 -13.76 -0.66
C LEU A 2 34.18 -13.71 0.83
N VAL A 3 32.88 -13.67 1.15
CA VAL A 3 32.35 -13.72 2.53
C VAL A 3 31.17 -14.67 2.56
N ASN A 4 31.15 -15.64 3.48
CA ASN A 4 30.09 -16.66 3.60
C ASN A 4 29.73 -17.33 2.26
N ASN A 5 30.75 -17.75 1.49
CA ASN A 5 30.61 -18.34 0.15
C ASN A 5 29.92 -17.46 -0.91
N ARG A 6 29.80 -16.15 -0.67
CA ARG A 6 29.30 -15.18 -1.64
C ARG A 6 30.40 -14.21 -2.04
N THR A 7 30.46 -13.88 -3.33
CA THR A 7 31.40 -12.90 -3.87
C THR A 7 30.81 -11.50 -3.81
N TYR A 8 31.64 -10.51 -3.50
CA TYR A 8 31.25 -9.11 -3.30
C TYR A 8 32.19 -8.16 -4.04
N ARG A 9 31.62 -7.06 -4.56
CA ARG A 9 32.34 -5.92 -5.16
C ARG A 9 32.82 -4.93 -4.10
N GLY A 10 33.58 -3.92 -4.52
CA GLY A 10 34.00 -2.82 -3.67
C GLY A 10 34.91 -3.25 -2.53
N ASN A 11 34.68 -2.68 -1.35
CA ASN A 11 35.45 -2.92 -0.13
C ASN A 11 34.56 -3.56 0.95
N MET A 12 35.17 -4.34 1.85
CA MET A 12 34.50 -4.78 3.08
C MET A 12 34.99 -3.93 4.25
N ARG A 13 34.06 -3.38 5.01
CA ARG A 13 34.31 -2.75 6.32
C ARG A 13 33.78 -3.66 7.42
N ILE A 14 34.60 -3.91 8.43
CA ILE A 14 34.15 -4.60 9.64
C ILE A 14 33.86 -3.55 10.70
N ALA A 15 32.72 -3.67 11.38
CA ALA A 15 32.34 -2.81 12.49
C ALA A 15 31.80 -3.63 13.66
N ILE A 16 31.77 -3.04 14.85
CA ILE A 16 31.09 -3.60 16.02
C ILE A 16 29.74 -2.89 16.14
N TRP A 17 28.67 -3.66 16.24
CA TRP A 17 27.32 -3.13 16.41
C TRP A 17 26.50 -4.05 17.29
N ASN A 18 25.86 -3.49 18.33
CA ASN A 18 25.09 -4.26 19.33
C ASN A 18 25.85 -5.47 19.90
N GLY A 19 27.14 -5.28 20.22
CA GLY A 19 28.00 -6.32 20.78
C GLY A 19 28.42 -7.43 19.81
N SER A 20 28.07 -7.31 18.52
CA SER A 20 28.41 -8.29 17.47
C SER A 20 29.29 -7.67 16.38
N LEU A 21 30.09 -8.50 15.72
CA LEU A 21 30.80 -8.08 14.51
C LEU A 21 29.82 -8.06 13.32
N VAL A 22 29.79 -6.95 12.60
CA VAL A 22 29.06 -6.80 11.35
C VAL A 22 30.03 -6.59 10.20
N CYS A 23 29.74 -7.24 9.07
CA CYS A 23 30.51 -7.11 7.84
C CYS A 23 29.70 -6.28 6.85
N VAL A 24 30.21 -5.10 6.50
CA VAL A 24 29.53 -4.09 5.69
C VAL A 24 30.19 -4.04 4.32
N ASN A 25 29.44 -4.33 3.26
CA ASN A 25 29.94 -4.13 1.90
C ASN A 25 29.81 -2.66 1.52
N VAL A 26 30.94 -2.00 1.26
CA VAL A 26 31.00 -0.60 0.83
C VAL A 26 31.26 -0.55 -0.67
N LEU A 27 30.30 -0.01 -1.42
CA LEU A 27 30.34 0.08 -2.88
C LEU A 27 29.42 1.20 -3.39
N PRO A 28 29.62 1.72 -4.61
CA PRO A 28 28.70 2.68 -5.23
C PRO A 28 27.30 2.08 -5.39
N ILE A 29 26.26 2.91 -5.26
CA ILE A 29 24.86 2.48 -5.33
C ILE A 29 24.52 1.72 -6.62
N GLU A 30 25.09 2.11 -7.77
CA GLU A 30 24.82 1.42 -9.04
C GLU A 30 25.40 0.00 -9.06
N GLU A 31 26.57 -0.21 -8.47
CA GLU A 31 27.16 -1.55 -8.34
C GLU A 31 26.40 -2.40 -7.31
N TYR A 32 25.86 -1.76 -6.26
CA TYR A 32 24.97 -2.40 -5.31
C TYR A 32 23.71 -2.93 -6.01
N LEU A 33 23.09 -2.13 -6.88
CA LEU A 33 21.88 -2.52 -7.61
C LEU A 33 22.10 -3.73 -8.53
N TRP A 34 23.31 -3.93 -9.05
CA TRP A 34 23.62 -5.13 -9.85
C TRP A 34 23.48 -6.43 -9.06
N GLY A 35 23.65 -6.39 -7.73
CA GLY A 35 23.41 -7.52 -6.83
C GLY A 35 22.01 -7.56 -6.21
N VAL A 36 21.27 -6.44 -6.21
CA VAL A 36 19.88 -6.37 -5.69
C VAL A 36 18.86 -6.82 -6.74
N VAL A 37 18.86 -6.19 -7.91
CA VAL A 37 17.83 -6.44 -8.94
C VAL A 37 17.69 -7.94 -9.29
N PRO A 38 18.76 -8.71 -9.52
CA PRO A 38 18.63 -10.15 -9.78
C PRO A 38 18.28 -10.99 -8.55
N GLY A 39 18.44 -10.47 -7.33
CA GLY A 39 17.98 -11.10 -6.09
C GLY A 39 16.48 -10.89 -5.84
N GLU A 40 15.92 -9.79 -6.36
CA GLU A 40 14.52 -9.40 -6.19
C GLU A 40 13.60 -9.98 -7.27
N VAL A 41 14.00 -9.93 -8.54
CA VAL A 41 13.17 -10.39 -9.66
C VAL A 41 13.96 -11.32 -10.59
N PRO A 42 13.32 -12.34 -11.18
CA PRO A 42 13.98 -13.22 -12.14
C PRO A 42 14.50 -12.46 -13.36
N ASN A 43 15.79 -12.64 -13.65
CA ASN A 43 16.50 -11.92 -14.71
C ASN A 43 15.97 -12.17 -16.14
N GLN A 44 15.12 -13.19 -16.34
CA GLN A 44 14.46 -13.47 -17.62
C GLN A 44 13.12 -12.73 -17.80
N TRP A 45 12.66 -12.00 -16.80
CA TRP A 45 11.44 -11.19 -16.93
C TRP A 45 11.66 -10.04 -17.91
N HIS A 46 10.54 -9.50 -18.40
CA HIS A 46 10.55 -8.43 -19.40
C HIS A 46 11.41 -7.24 -18.93
N ILE A 47 12.19 -6.64 -19.84
CA ILE A 47 13.17 -5.60 -19.50
C ILE A 47 12.56 -4.41 -18.76
N GLU A 48 11.32 -4.05 -19.08
CA GLU A 48 10.58 -2.97 -18.42
C GLU A 48 10.31 -3.28 -16.93
N VAL A 49 10.17 -4.55 -16.55
CA VAL A 49 10.06 -4.95 -15.14
C VAL A 49 11.39 -4.80 -14.43
N LEU A 50 12.48 -5.21 -15.08
CA LEU A 50 13.83 -5.09 -14.53
C LEU A 50 14.21 -3.62 -14.32
N LYS A 51 13.80 -2.74 -15.25
CA LYS A 51 13.96 -1.28 -15.15
C LYS A 51 13.13 -0.69 -14.02
N ALA A 52 11.85 -1.06 -13.92
CA ALA A 52 11.00 -0.60 -12.83
C ALA A 52 11.57 -1.02 -11.46
N GLN A 53 12.04 -2.27 -11.35
CA GLN A 53 12.71 -2.78 -10.16
C GLN A 53 14.01 -2.02 -9.86
N ALA A 54 14.82 -1.71 -10.87
CA ALA A 54 16.07 -0.94 -10.68
C ALA A 54 15.80 0.46 -10.12
N VAL A 55 14.83 1.19 -10.70
CA VAL A 55 14.46 2.55 -10.24
C VAL A 55 13.85 2.50 -8.85
N ALA A 56 12.92 1.57 -8.58
CA ALA A 56 12.33 1.41 -7.25
C ALA A 56 13.39 1.05 -6.21
N ALA A 57 14.27 0.10 -6.51
CA ALA A 57 15.35 -0.31 -5.61
C ALA A 57 16.32 0.84 -5.32
N ARG A 58 16.75 1.60 -6.34
CA ARG A 58 17.60 2.78 -6.19
C ARG A 58 16.96 3.82 -5.28
N THR A 59 15.69 4.11 -5.53
CA THR A 59 14.93 5.10 -4.76
C THR A 59 14.82 4.69 -3.29
N TYR A 60 14.53 3.41 -3.02
CA TYR A 60 14.52 2.86 -1.66
C TYR A 60 15.87 3.02 -0.98
N SER A 61 16.97 2.61 -1.62
CA SER A 61 18.31 2.70 -1.03
C SER A 61 18.68 4.13 -0.66
N LEU A 62 18.35 5.11 -1.52
CA LEU A 62 18.61 6.53 -1.24
C LEU A 62 17.82 7.04 -0.03
N ARG A 63 16.60 6.57 0.20
CA ARG A 63 15.81 6.94 1.38
C ARG A 63 16.22 6.19 2.64
N ALA A 64 16.69 4.96 2.52
CA ALA A 64 17.22 4.21 3.65
C ALA A 64 18.46 4.87 4.26
N LEU A 65 19.32 5.49 3.44
CA LEU A 65 20.48 6.28 3.90
C LEU A 65 20.11 7.37 4.91
N GLU A 66 18.93 7.97 4.77
CA GLU A 66 18.48 9.09 5.61
C GLU A 66 17.73 8.63 6.87
N GLN A 67 17.27 7.37 6.92
CA GLN A 67 16.39 6.89 7.99
C GLN A 67 17.14 6.46 9.26
N TYR A 68 18.39 6.00 9.13
CA TYR A 68 19.09 5.34 10.24
C TYR A 68 20.55 5.81 10.40
N PRO A 69 20.78 7.08 10.76
CA PRO A 69 22.13 7.66 10.81
C PRO A 69 23.06 6.99 11.83
N ASP A 70 22.51 6.32 12.84
CA ASP A 70 23.29 5.67 13.90
C ASP A 70 23.77 4.25 13.55
N ARG A 71 23.40 3.73 12.37
CA ARG A 71 23.84 2.40 11.93
C ARG A 71 25.21 2.50 11.25
N PRO A 72 26.08 1.49 11.40
CA PRO A 72 27.33 1.42 10.66
C PRO A 72 27.15 0.95 9.21
N PHE A 73 25.92 0.85 8.71
CA PHE A 73 25.57 0.44 7.35
C PHE A 73 24.24 1.08 6.95
N ASP A 74 24.03 1.17 5.64
CA ASP A 74 22.92 1.90 5.04
C ASP A 74 21.65 1.05 4.93
N VAL A 75 21.82 -0.22 4.50
CA VAL A 75 20.75 -1.19 4.28
C VAL A 75 21.21 -2.60 4.67
N TYR A 76 20.28 -3.43 5.16
CA TYR A 76 20.48 -4.86 5.35
C TYR A 76 20.53 -5.59 4.00
N SER A 77 21.31 -6.67 3.94
CA SER A 77 21.40 -7.52 2.75
C SER A 77 20.27 -8.55 2.64
N THR A 78 19.20 -8.41 3.42
CA THR A 78 18.09 -9.38 3.50
C THR A 78 16.80 -8.68 3.13
N VAL A 79 15.73 -9.47 3.03
CA VAL A 79 14.35 -8.99 2.79
C VAL A 79 13.80 -8.02 3.85
N ILE A 80 14.57 -7.74 4.92
CA ILE A 80 14.28 -6.63 5.83
C ILE A 80 14.35 -5.30 5.08
N ASP A 81 15.34 -5.14 4.19
CA ASP A 81 15.48 -3.98 3.30
C ASP A 81 15.36 -4.43 1.85
N GLN A 82 16.40 -5.07 1.30
CA GLN A 82 16.45 -5.52 -0.09
C GLN A 82 17.27 -6.80 -0.21
N ALA A 83 16.90 -7.68 -1.13
CA ALA A 83 17.60 -8.93 -1.40
C ALA A 83 18.95 -8.69 -2.12
N TYR A 84 20.00 -8.35 -1.36
CA TYR A 84 21.35 -8.16 -1.88
C TYR A 84 22.17 -9.46 -1.86
N GLU A 85 22.41 -10.01 -3.04
CA GLU A 85 23.07 -11.32 -3.21
C GLU A 85 24.57 -11.22 -3.59
N GLY A 86 25.09 -10.00 -3.76
CA GLY A 86 26.49 -9.75 -4.10
C GLY A 86 26.83 -9.97 -5.58
N ALA A 87 28.12 -9.94 -5.89
CA ALA A 87 28.67 -9.90 -7.24
C ALA A 87 28.43 -11.19 -8.05
N GLY A 88 28.35 -12.35 -7.38
CA GLY A 88 28.12 -13.64 -8.04
C GLY A 88 26.70 -13.78 -8.62
N TRP A 89 25.78 -12.93 -8.21
CA TRP A 89 24.40 -12.92 -8.65
C TRP A 89 24.08 -11.93 -9.76
N GLU A 90 25.07 -11.13 -10.18
CA GLU A 90 24.93 -10.21 -11.31
C GLU A 90 24.52 -10.99 -12.57
N ARG A 91 23.61 -10.39 -13.35
CA ARG A 91 23.14 -10.92 -14.62
C ARG A 91 23.15 -9.81 -15.65
N GLU A 92 23.54 -10.13 -16.88
CA GLU A 92 23.65 -9.14 -17.96
C GLU A 92 22.34 -8.35 -18.15
N SER A 93 21.18 -9.02 -18.14
CA SER A 93 19.88 -8.36 -18.32
C SER A 93 19.53 -7.38 -17.19
N THR A 94 19.81 -7.74 -15.94
CA THR A 94 19.51 -6.88 -14.78
C THR A 94 20.52 -5.74 -14.66
N THR A 95 21.81 -6.00 -14.92
CA THR A 95 22.84 -4.97 -15.01
C THR A 95 22.53 -3.98 -16.13
N ARG A 96 22.10 -4.47 -17.30
CA ARG A 96 21.63 -3.63 -18.40
C ARG A 96 20.45 -2.75 -17.97
N ALA A 97 19.47 -3.29 -17.26
CA ALA A 97 18.33 -2.50 -16.76
C ALA A 97 18.77 -1.39 -15.79
N CYS A 98 19.74 -1.67 -14.91
CA CYS A 98 20.33 -0.68 -14.01
C CYS A 98 21.02 0.43 -14.80
N SER A 99 21.84 0.08 -15.78
CA SER A 99 22.57 1.03 -16.63
C SER A 99 21.64 1.88 -17.51
N GLU A 100 20.58 1.30 -18.07
CA GLU A 100 19.61 2.04 -18.90
C GLU A 100 18.72 2.99 -18.08
N THR A 101 18.67 2.81 -16.75
CA THR A 101 17.93 3.68 -15.80
C THR A 101 18.87 4.40 -14.84
N PHE A 102 20.13 4.59 -15.24
CA PHE A 102 21.18 5.16 -14.40
C PHE A 102 20.74 6.50 -13.79
N GLY A 103 20.84 6.61 -12.47
CA GLY A 103 20.48 7.81 -11.72
C GLY A 103 18.98 8.13 -11.65
N GLU A 104 18.10 7.35 -12.28
CA GLU A 104 16.65 7.60 -12.24
C GLU A 104 16.03 7.10 -10.93
N VAL A 105 15.21 7.97 -10.32
CA VAL A 105 14.52 7.73 -9.04
C VAL A 105 13.07 8.22 -9.09
N CYS A 106 12.21 7.61 -8.29
CA CYS A 106 10.84 8.06 -8.09
C CYS A 106 10.82 9.19 -7.05
N VAL A 107 10.28 10.37 -7.39
CA VAL A 107 10.17 11.51 -6.49
C VAL A 107 8.71 11.93 -6.29
N PHE A 108 8.41 12.43 -5.09
CA PHE A 108 7.16 13.10 -4.78
C PHE A 108 7.50 14.46 -4.15
N ASN A 109 6.97 15.55 -4.70
CA ASN A 109 7.32 16.92 -4.30
C ASN A 109 8.85 17.17 -4.26
N GLY A 110 9.56 16.68 -5.28
CA GLY A 110 11.01 16.86 -5.43
C GLY A 110 11.88 16.00 -4.49
N THR A 111 11.27 15.18 -3.62
CA THR A 111 11.99 14.32 -2.68
C THR A 111 11.84 12.85 -3.09
N PRO A 112 12.91 12.02 -3.09
CA PRO A 112 12.77 10.59 -3.35
C PRO A 112 11.75 9.93 -2.40
N ILE A 113 10.90 9.07 -2.94
CA ILE A 113 9.86 8.38 -2.15
C ILE A 113 10.44 7.19 -1.39
N ILE A 114 9.77 6.73 -0.33
CA ILE A 114 10.05 5.39 0.21
C ILE A 114 9.39 4.35 -0.72
N ALA A 115 10.16 3.87 -1.71
CA ALA A 115 9.69 3.02 -2.80
C ALA A 115 9.56 1.54 -2.38
N TYR A 116 8.56 1.24 -1.55
CA TYR A 116 8.26 -0.14 -1.16
C TYR A 116 7.79 -0.99 -2.34
N TYR A 117 8.21 -2.24 -2.38
CA TYR A 117 7.79 -3.22 -3.39
C TYR A 117 7.71 -4.62 -2.78
N HIS A 118 6.92 -5.50 -3.39
CA HIS A 118 6.67 -6.84 -2.88
C HIS A 118 6.41 -7.83 -4.02
N ALA A 119 6.45 -9.13 -3.74
CA ALA A 119 6.36 -10.15 -4.79
C ALA A 119 5.00 -10.16 -5.49
N ALA A 120 3.90 -10.31 -4.75
CA ALA A 120 2.55 -10.26 -5.31
C ALA A 120 1.54 -9.74 -4.29
N SER A 121 0.63 -8.88 -4.72
CA SER A 121 -0.36 -8.25 -3.85
C SER A 121 -1.55 -9.15 -3.58
N GLY A 122 -1.85 -10.07 -4.51
CA GLY A 122 -3.02 -10.94 -4.46
C GLY A 122 -4.28 -10.31 -5.07
N GLY A 123 -4.13 -9.26 -5.87
CA GLY A 123 -5.19 -8.57 -6.60
C GLY A 123 -5.11 -7.05 -6.52
N TRP A 124 -4.86 -6.53 -5.31
CA TRP A 124 -4.78 -5.12 -4.99
C TRP A 124 -3.60 -4.84 -4.06
N THR A 125 -2.91 -3.71 -4.24
CA THR A 125 -1.87 -3.27 -3.30
C THR A 125 -2.49 -2.79 -1.99
N ALA A 126 -1.71 -2.73 -0.91
CA ALA A 126 -2.11 -2.19 0.38
C ALA A 126 -1.82 -0.70 0.45
N SER A 127 -2.57 0.02 1.29
CA SER A 127 -2.29 1.44 1.59
C SER A 127 -1.04 1.56 2.47
N GLY A 128 -0.37 2.72 2.39
CA GLY A 128 0.69 3.07 3.36
C GLY A 128 0.19 3.04 4.80
N TRP A 129 -1.05 3.49 5.05
CA TRP A 129 -1.67 3.50 6.38
C TRP A 129 -1.77 2.10 6.99
N GLU A 130 -2.21 1.09 6.22
CA GLU A 130 -2.38 -0.28 6.70
C GLU A 130 -1.08 -0.84 7.29
N MET A 131 0.07 -0.51 6.70
CA MET A 131 1.36 -1.03 7.14
C MET A 131 2.09 -0.12 8.13
N PHE A 132 1.93 1.19 8.04
CA PHE A 132 2.77 2.15 8.79
C PHE A 132 2.00 3.03 9.77
N GLY A 133 0.66 2.94 9.80
CA GLY A 133 -0.20 3.74 10.68
C GLY A 133 -0.21 5.24 10.38
N HIS A 134 0.31 5.65 9.23
CA HIS A 134 0.27 7.02 8.71
C HIS A 134 0.19 7.02 7.18
N ASP A 135 -0.37 8.08 6.61
CA ASP A 135 -0.54 8.20 5.17
C ASP A 135 0.76 8.58 4.47
N LEU A 136 1.09 7.83 3.42
CA LEU A 136 2.11 8.18 2.43
C LEU A 136 1.37 8.43 1.11
N PRO A 137 1.23 9.69 0.64
CA PRO A 137 0.35 10.04 -0.49
C PRO A 137 0.64 9.32 -1.81
N TYR A 138 1.87 8.82 -1.98
CA TYR A 138 2.31 8.06 -3.15
C TYR A 138 2.13 6.55 -3.00
N LEU A 139 1.70 6.03 -1.83
CA LEU A 139 1.42 4.61 -1.58
C LEU A 139 -0.08 4.39 -1.46
N CYS A 140 -0.80 4.77 -2.50
CA CYS A 140 -2.23 4.51 -2.62
C CYS A 140 -2.46 3.07 -3.09
N PRO A 141 -3.53 2.43 -2.63
CA PRO A 141 -3.94 1.13 -3.13
C PRO A 141 -4.36 1.18 -4.61
N VAL A 142 -3.85 0.25 -5.42
CA VAL A 142 -4.15 0.10 -6.84
C VAL A 142 -4.31 -1.37 -7.22
N GLN A 143 -5.06 -1.65 -8.28
CA GLN A 143 -5.28 -3.01 -8.76
C GLN A 143 -4.00 -3.56 -9.42
N SER A 144 -3.41 -4.63 -8.89
CA SER A 144 -2.12 -5.17 -9.39
C SER A 144 -2.27 -6.24 -10.46
N ARG A 145 -3.49 -6.66 -10.81
CA ARG A 145 -3.80 -7.69 -11.82
C ARG A 145 -3.18 -9.08 -11.54
N ASP A 146 -2.73 -9.33 -10.31
CA ASP A 146 -2.07 -10.57 -9.87
C ASP A 146 -2.94 -11.40 -8.90
N SER A 147 -4.26 -11.30 -9.03
CA SER A 147 -5.25 -11.90 -8.12
C SER A 147 -5.14 -13.41 -7.93
N ASN A 148 -4.56 -14.11 -8.91
CA ASN A 148 -4.40 -15.56 -8.90
C ASN A 148 -2.96 -16.02 -8.57
N VAL A 149 -2.07 -15.08 -8.27
CA VAL A 149 -0.66 -15.37 -8.00
C VAL A 149 -0.46 -15.70 -6.52
N HIS A 150 0.32 -16.76 -6.23
CA HIS A 150 0.66 -17.21 -4.88
C HIS A 150 -0.56 -17.48 -3.99
N ARG A 151 -1.49 -18.34 -4.41
CA ARG A 151 -2.54 -18.84 -3.50
C ARG A 151 -1.93 -19.67 -2.39
N TRP A 152 -2.38 -19.46 -1.16
CA TRP A 152 -1.86 -20.17 0.02
C TRP A 152 -2.97 -20.55 0.99
N VAL A 153 -2.72 -21.61 1.74
CA VAL A 153 -3.58 -22.09 2.82
C VAL A 153 -2.72 -22.36 4.03
N TYR A 154 -3.08 -21.78 5.17
CA TYR A 154 -2.42 -22.01 6.44
C TYR A 154 -3.40 -22.61 7.44
N ARG A 155 -2.98 -23.67 8.13
CA ARG A 155 -3.78 -24.37 9.14
C ARG A 155 -3.07 -24.27 10.47
N ILE A 156 -3.79 -23.84 11.50
CA ILE A 156 -3.27 -23.70 12.87
C ILE A 156 -4.30 -24.23 13.87
N SER A 157 -3.86 -24.90 14.93
CA SER A 157 -4.77 -25.30 16.00
C SER A 157 -5.16 -24.10 16.89
N PRO A 158 -6.33 -24.12 17.54
CA PRO A 158 -6.71 -23.11 18.54
C PRO A 158 -5.62 -22.84 19.59
N THR A 159 -4.97 -23.90 20.09
CA THR A 159 -3.93 -23.83 21.11
C THR A 159 -2.66 -23.13 20.59
N GLU A 160 -2.24 -23.42 19.35
CA GLU A 160 -1.08 -22.78 18.75
C GLU A 160 -1.34 -21.29 18.48
N LEU A 161 -2.54 -20.93 18.01
CA LEU A 161 -2.94 -19.53 17.82
C LEU A 161 -2.92 -18.77 19.16
N ALA A 162 -3.56 -19.32 20.20
CA ALA A 162 -3.52 -18.73 21.54
C ALA A 162 -2.09 -18.56 22.04
N SER A 163 -1.24 -19.58 21.84
CA SER A 163 0.16 -19.53 22.26
C SER A 163 0.96 -18.46 21.51
N ALA A 164 0.73 -18.28 20.21
CA ALA A 164 1.39 -17.25 19.43
C ALA A 164 0.97 -15.84 19.88
N LEU A 165 -0.33 -15.61 20.07
CA LEU A 165 -0.87 -14.34 20.57
C LEU A 165 -0.34 -14.03 21.99
N ASN A 166 -0.33 -15.01 22.89
CA ASN A 166 0.19 -14.82 24.24
C ASN A 166 1.70 -14.50 24.26
N ARG A 167 2.50 -15.14 23.38
CA ARG A 167 3.93 -14.77 23.22
C ARG A 167 4.12 -13.36 22.68
N ALA A 168 3.18 -12.86 21.88
CA ALA A 168 3.18 -11.49 21.37
C ALA A 168 2.65 -10.45 22.39
N GLY A 169 2.29 -10.87 23.61
CA GLY A 169 1.87 -9.98 24.70
C GLY A 169 0.36 -9.82 24.85
N TYR A 170 -0.46 -10.47 24.01
CA TYR A 170 -1.91 -10.50 24.20
C TYR A 170 -2.28 -11.44 25.35
N SER A 171 -3.42 -11.23 25.99
CA SER A 171 -3.92 -12.13 27.05
C SER A 171 -5.17 -12.86 26.54
N VAL A 172 -4.95 -14.02 25.89
CA VAL A 172 -6.04 -14.82 25.29
C VAL A 172 -6.15 -16.20 25.92
N GLY A 173 -7.40 -16.63 26.09
CA GLY A 173 -7.76 -17.96 26.60
C GLY A 173 -7.94 -19.00 25.49
N ASN A 174 -8.77 -20.00 25.71
CA ASN A 174 -9.08 -21.00 24.68
C ASN A 174 -9.82 -20.35 23.52
N ILE A 175 -9.32 -20.49 22.29
CA ILE A 175 -9.92 -19.88 21.10
C ILE A 175 -11.19 -20.64 20.71
N GLN A 176 -12.28 -19.90 20.57
CA GLN A 176 -13.60 -20.45 20.25
C GLN A 176 -14.02 -20.14 18.82
N ARG A 177 -13.73 -18.92 18.32
CA ARG A 177 -14.11 -18.44 16.98
C ARG A 177 -13.07 -17.43 16.47
N VAL A 178 -12.79 -17.47 15.17
CA VAL A 178 -11.89 -16.53 14.48
C VAL A 178 -12.47 -16.19 13.12
N TRP A 179 -12.53 -14.90 12.78
CA TRP A 179 -12.94 -14.44 11.45
C TRP A 179 -12.42 -13.03 11.17
N VAL A 180 -12.34 -12.65 9.91
CA VAL A 180 -12.13 -11.25 9.51
C VAL A 180 -13.45 -10.50 9.75
N HIS A 181 -13.48 -9.62 10.74
CA HIS A 181 -14.67 -8.84 11.09
C HIS A 181 -14.85 -7.62 10.19
N ARG A 182 -13.75 -7.03 9.71
CA ARG A 182 -13.78 -5.93 8.74
C ARG A 182 -12.71 -6.11 7.68
N PHE A 183 -13.11 -5.94 6.43
CA PHE A 183 -12.18 -5.84 5.31
C PHE A 183 -11.91 -4.36 4.98
N SER A 184 -10.71 -4.06 4.50
CA SER A 184 -10.45 -2.77 3.83
C SER A 184 -11.20 -2.71 2.49
N TYR A 185 -11.27 -1.52 1.89
CA TYR A 185 -11.85 -1.32 0.56
C TYR A 185 -11.22 -2.25 -0.49
N GLU A 186 -9.94 -2.58 -0.33
CA GLU A 186 -9.18 -3.44 -1.22
C GLU A 186 -9.24 -4.92 -0.83
N GLY A 187 -10.16 -5.31 0.07
CA GLY A 187 -10.38 -6.70 0.46
C GLY A 187 -9.32 -7.29 1.38
N ARG A 188 -8.51 -6.46 2.07
CA ARG A 188 -7.52 -6.92 3.05
C ARG A 188 -8.15 -7.04 4.44
N ALA A 189 -7.63 -7.93 5.28
CA ALA A 189 -8.10 -8.11 6.65
C ALA A 189 -7.70 -6.91 7.54
N ASP A 190 -8.54 -5.87 7.57
CA ASP A 190 -8.34 -4.67 8.38
C ASP A 190 -8.55 -4.97 9.88
N GLU A 191 -9.54 -5.79 10.22
CA GLU A 191 -9.79 -6.21 11.59
C GLU A 191 -10.20 -7.68 11.67
N VAL A 192 -9.45 -8.46 12.45
CA VAL A 192 -9.70 -9.87 12.75
C VAL A 192 -10.25 -9.97 14.17
N LYS A 193 -11.41 -10.61 14.32
CA LYS A 193 -12.07 -10.83 15.60
C LYS A 193 -11.84 -12.26 16.08
N ILE A 194 -11.32 -12.37 17.29
CA ILE A 194 -10.97 -13.63 17.95
C ILE A 194 -11.76 -13.72 19.25
N VAL A 195 -12.75 -14.60 19.29
CA VAL A 195 -13.51 -14.91 20.52
C VAL A 195 -12.79 -16.03 21.25
N HIS A 196 -12.49 -15.82 22.52
CA HIS A 196 -11.81 -16.78 23.38
C HIS A 196 -12.48 -16.87 24.75
N SER A 197 -12.14 -17.88 25.54
CA SER A 197 -12.77 -18.14 26.86
C SER A 197 -12.66 -17.01 27.89
N SER A 198 -11.87 -15.97 27.61
CA SER A 198 -11.61 -14.83 28.50
C SER A 198 -12.12 -13.50 27.93
N GLY A 199 -12.73 -13.50 26.74
CA GLY A 199 -13.21 -12.28 26.09
C GLY A 199 -13.07 -12.28 24.58
N VAL A 200 -12.94 -11.09 24.03
CA VAL A 200 -12.79 -10.85 22.59
C VAL A 200 -11.51 -10.04 22.36
N LEU A 201 -10.71 -10.49 21.41
CA LEU A 201 -9.58 -9.74 20.86
C LEU A 201 -9.92 -9.26 19.45
N LEU A 202 -9.75 -7.95 19.22
CA LEU A 202 -9.71 -7.35 17.90
C LEU A 202 -8.25 -7.04 17.57
N ILE A 203 -7.77 -7.51 16.42
CA ILE A 203 -6.38 -7.32 15.98
C ILE A 203 -6.37 -7.09 14.47
N SER A 204 -5.53 -6.19 13.96
CA SER A 204 -5.44 -6.00 12.51
C SER A 204 -4.75 -7.18 11.82
N GLY A 205 -5.03 -7.40 10.54
CA GLY A 205 -4.29 -8.39 9.74
C GLY A 205 -2.80 -8.07 9.66
N ALA A 206 -2.44 -6.78 9.65
CA ALA A 206 -1.06 -6.30 9.64
C ALA A 206 -0.30 -6.66 10.93
N GLU A 207 -0.97 -6.67 12.09
CA GLU A 207 -0.41 -7.13 13.37
C GLU A 207 -0.42 -8.65 13.51
N LEU A 208 -1.48 -9.32 13.04
CA LEU A 208 -1.60 -10.79 13.15
C LEU A 208 -0.56 -11.51 12.29
N ARG A 209 -0.27 -10.98 11.11
CA ARG A 209 0.68 -11.57 10.14
C ARG A 209 2.07 -11.85 10.73
N PRO A 210 2.80 -10.87 11.32
CA PRO A 210 4.09 -11.13 11.92
C PRO A 210 4.02 -12.06 13.14
N ILE A 211 2.91 -12.06 13.90
CA ILE A 211 2.71 -12.98 15.04
C ILE A 211 2.64 -14.44 14.59
N LEU A 212 1.93 -14.70 13.49
CA LEU A 212 1.80 -16.04 12.91
C LEU A 212 2.93 -16.40 11.95
N GLY A 213 3.77 -15.44 11.59
CA GLY A 213 4.92 -15.60 10.71
C GLY A 213 4.57 -15.30 9.24
N PRO A 214 5.34 -14.43 8.55
CA PRO A 214 5.16 -14.11 7.13
C PRO A 214 5.24 -15.32 6.16
N ALA A 215 5.81 -16.44 6.59
CA ALA A 215 5.82 -17.69 5.81
C ALA A 215 4.47 -18.42 5.81
N ASN A 216 3.68 -18.24 6.87
CA ASN A 216 2.38 -18.87 7.08
C ASN A 216 1.25 -17.98 6.55
N ILE A 217 1.23 -16.72 6.99
CA ILE A 217 0.30 -15.68 6.51
C ILE A 217 1.08 -14.79 5.55
N LYS A 218 1.00 -15.08 4.25
CA LYS A 218 1.91 -14.44 3.28
C LYS A 218 1.58 -12.99 3.00
N THR A 219 0.31 -12.60 3.12
CA THR A 219 -0.25 -11.26 2.91
C THR A 219 -1.36 -11.00 3.92
N THR A 220 -1.82 -9.74 4.02
CA THR A 220 -3.07 -9.38 4.72
C THR A 220 -4.33 -9.61 3.87
N TYR A 221 -4.18 -10.04 2.61
CA TYR A 221 -5.29 -10.40 1.73
C TYR A 221 -5.68 -11.87 1.98
N PHE A 222 -6.48 -12.09 3.01
CA PHE A 222 -6.93 -13.42 3.40
C PHE A 222 -8.33 -13.43 3.99
N THR A 223 -8.93 -14.62 3.99
CA THR A 223 -10.14 -14.95 4.73
C THR A 223 -9.88 -16.12 5.68
N VAL A 224 -10.79 -16.30 6.64
CA VAL A 224 -10.84 -17.51 7.46
C VAL A 224 -11.91 -18.44 6.88
N GLU A 225 -11.70 -19.74 6.95
CA GLU A 225 -12.67 -20.73 6.47
C GLU A 225 -14.07 -20.49 7.02
N GLY A 226 -15.05 -20.54 6.12
CA GLY A 226 -16.43 -20.09 6.38
C GLY A 226 -16.73 -18.69 5.85
N GLN A 227 -15.70 -17.91 5.47
CA GLN A 227 -15.87 -16.58 4.88
C GLN A 227 -15.59 -16.58 3.38
N THR A 228 -16.38 -15.79 2.66
CA THR A 228 -16.08 -15.32 1.31
C THR A 228 -15.34 -13.99 1.39
N ALA A 229 -14.34 -13.79 0.52
CA ALA A 229 -13.72 -12.48 0.38
C ALA A 229 -14.76 -11.50 -0.21
N PRO A 230 -14.72 -10.22 0.15
CA PRO A 230 -15.61 -9.22 -0.46
C PRO A 230 -15.36 -9.15 -1.97
N GLU A 231 -16.43 -8.95 -2.74
CA GLU A 231 -16.30 -8.56 -4.14
C GLU A 231 -15.80 -7.12 -4.17
N ILE A 232 -14.54 -6.92 -4.59
CA ILE A 232 -14.00 -5.58 -4.74
C ILE A 232 -14.61 -4.99 -6.01
N PRO A 233 -15.26 -3.81 -5.95
CA PRO A 233 -15.80 -3.16 -7.13
C PRO A 233 -14.73 -3.07 -8.21
N ASN A 234 -15.05 -3.47 -9.43
CA ASN A 234 -14.19 -3.16 -10.57
C ASN A 234 -14.10 -1.64 -10.65
N THR A 235 -13.00 -1.04 -10.22
CA THR A 235 -12.73 0.36 -10.58
C THR A 235 -12.79 0.42 -12.10
N PRO A 236 -13.60 1.33 -12.69
CA PRO A 236 -13.58 1.53 -14.13
C PRO A 236 -12.11 1.74 -14.49
N ASN A 237 -11.63 0.94 -15.45
CA ASN A 237 -10.27 1.06 -15.97
C ASN A 237 -9.90 2.54 -15.98
N SER A 238 -8.85 2.93 -15.25
CA SER A 238 -8.15 4.19 -15.47
C SER A 238 -7.43 4.11 -16.81
N GLY A 239 -8.19 3.86 -17.87
CA GLY A 239 -7.82 4.26 -19.20
C GLY A 239 -7.88 5.78 -19.16
N ILE A 240 -6.71 6.40 -19.20
CA ILE A 240 -6.57 7.67 -19.91
C ILE A 240 -6.83 7.33 -21.39
N GLY A 241 -8.10 7.05 -21.69
CA GLY A 241 -8.62 6.68 -23.00
C GLY A 241 -9.40 7.88 -23.48
N ARG A 242 -8.84 8.53 -24.51
CA ARG A 242 -9.50 9.60 -25.24
C ARG A 242 -10.94 9.21 -25.62
N THR A 243 -11.83 10.20 -25.48
CA THR A 243 -13.15 10.31 -26.11
C THR A 243 -14.17 9.23 -25.77
N GLY A 244 -14.79 9.35 -24.59
CA GLY A 244 -16.20 9.00 -24.41
C GLY A 244 -17.00 10.30 -24.36
N SER A 245 -17.89 10.51 -25.31
CA SER A 245 -18.77 11.69 -25.35
C SER A 245 -19.72 11.67 -24.14
N PHE A 246 -19.63 12.69 -23.29
CA PHE A 246 -20.72 13.05 -22.37
C PHE A 246 -21.98 13.39 -23.18
N PRO A 247 -23.20 13.21 -22.63
CA PRO A 247 -24.41 13.73 -23.27
C PRO A 247 -24.21 15.22 -23.58
N GLU A 248 -24.55 15.64 -24.81
CA GLU A 248 -24.26 16.93 -25.46
C GLU A 248 -24.64 18.22 -24.68
N LYS A 249 -25.16 18.10 -23.46
CA LYS A 249 -25.63 19.21 -22.62
C LYS A 249 -24.61 19.74 -21.62
N TYR A 250 -23.46 19.10 -21.45
CA TYR A 250 -22.42 19.53 -20.49
C TYR A 250 -21.04 19.51 -21.13
N SER A 251 -20.63 20.61 -21.76
CA SER A 251 -19.23 20.81 -22.16
C SER A 251 -18.44 21.33 -20.95
N LEU A 252 -17.30 20.69 -20.66
CA LEU A 252 -16.32 21.21 -19.72
C LEU A 252 -15.72 22.48 -20.32
N ALA A 253 -15.82 23.61 -19.62
CA ALA A 253 -15.07 24.80 -19.99
C ALA A 253 -13.58 24.55 -19.76
N ASN A 254 -12.76 24.90 -20.75
CA ASN A 254 -11.31 24.76 -20.72
C ASN A 254 -10.74 25.34 -19.41
N SER A 255 -10.14 24.47 -18.58
CA SER A 255 -9.20 24.72 -17.46
C SER A 255 -9.40 23.85 -16.20
N GLN A 256 -10.32 22.88 -16.18
CA GLN A 256 -10.49 21.99 -15.02
C GLN A 256 -9.61 20.72 -15.10
N VAL A 257 -8.88 20.44 -14.02
CA VAL A 257 -8.03 19.24 -13.84
C VAL A 257 -8.69 18.34 -12.79
N LEU A 258 -8.95 17.08 -13.15
CA LEU A 258 -9.40 16.04 -12.22
C LEU A 258 -8.23 15.60 -11.34
N VAL A 259 -8.32 15.82 -10.04
CA VAL A 259 -7.39 15.27 -9.04
C VAL A 259 -8.14 14.23 -8.21
N PRO A 260 -7.81 12.93 -8.29
CA PRO A 260 -8.43 11.92 -7.45
C PRO A 260 -7.98 12.10 -5.99
N LEU A 261 -8.92 12.15 -5.05
CA LEU A 261 -8.62 12.08 -3.62
C LEU A 261 -8.47 10.60 -3.20
N PRO A 262 -7.38 10.23 -2.49
CA PRO A 262 -7.28 8.92 -1.87
C PRO A 262 -8.11 8.92 -0.59
N LYS A 263 -9.16 8.10 -0.52
CA LYS A 263 -9.95 7.88 0.70
C LYS A 263 -10.64 6.51 0.66
N PRO A 264 -10.94 5.92 1.84
CA PRO A 264 -11.29 6.64 3.06
C PRO A 264 -10.14 6.83 4.06
N LEU A 265 -9.90 8.11 4.36
CA LEU A 265 -9.30 8.57 5.61
C LEU A 265 -10.09 8.02 6.80
N ARG A 266 -9.40 7.37 7.75
CA ARG A 266 -9.99 6.98 9.05
C ARG A 266 -10.48 8.24 9.79
N LEU A 267 -11.76 8.26 10.14
CA LEU A 267 -12.44 9.38 10.81
C LEU A 267 -12.26 9.29 12.33
N SER A 268 -11.32 10.05 12.90
CA SER A 268 -11.31 10.30 14.36
C SER A 268 -11.46 11.77 14.76
N SER A 269 -11.35 12.74 13.83
CA SER A 269 -11.66 14.15 14.11
C SER A 269 -11.83 14.92 12.81
N TRP A 270 -13.03 15.42 12.54
CA TRP A 270 -13.22 16.53 11.60
C TRP A 270 -13.94 17.66 12.34
N CYS A 271 -13.45 18.89 12.15
CA CYS A 271 -14.17 20.10 12.47
C CYS A 271 -14.66 20.72 11.15
N VAL A 272 -15.93 21.12 11.12
CA VAL A 272 -16.42 22.03 10.10
C VAL A 272 -16.27 23.43 10.67
N ILE A 273 -15.34 24.23 10.12
CA ILE A 273 -15.25 25.65 10.50
C ILE A 273 -16.38 26.37 9.77
N THR A 274 -17.50 26.56 10.46
CA THR A 274 -18.47 27.61 10.14
C THR A 274 -18.44 28.66 11.24
N GLY A 275 -18.65 29.92 10.87
CA GLY A 275 -18.35 31.09 11.69
C GLY A 275 -19.16 31.31 12.98
N HIS A 276 -19.77 30.29 13.61
CA HIS A 276 -20.39 30.45 14.92
C HIS A 276 -20.28 29.15 15.76
N GLY A 277 -19.48 29.23 16.83
CA GLY A 277 -19.60 28.49 18.12
C GLY A 277 -19.86 26.98 18.12
N LEU A 278 -18.93 26.22 18.71
CA LEU A 278 -19.06 24.79 19.05
C LEU A 278 -20.27 24.47 19.93
N GLN A 279 -21.13 23.53 19.51
CA GLN A 279 -21.95 22.72 20.41
C GLN A 279 -21.96 21.25 19.96
N GLU A 280 -21.60 20.35 20.88
CA GLU A 280 -21.71 18.90 20.71
C GLU A 280 -23.16 18.42 20.80
N ARG A 281 -23.66 17.67 19.80
CA ARG A 281 -24.66 16.60 19.96
C ARG A 281 -24.55 15.54 18.86
N ASN A 282 -24.68 14.27 19.26
CA ASN A 282 -24.66 13.04 18.45
C ASN A 282 -25.86 12.86 17.51
N SER A 283 -26.04 13.74 16.53
CA SER A 283 -26.94 13.49 15.40
C SER A 283 -26.57 14.38 14.21
N ILE A 284 -26.25 13.77 13.07
CA ILE A 284 -26.00 14.49 11.83
C ILE A 284 -27.33 15.09 11.36
N LYS A 285 -27.41 16.43 11.36
CA LYS A 285 -28.48 17.20 10.72
C LYS A 285 -27.81 18.24 9.84
N VAL A 286 -27.86 18.06 8.53
CA VAL A 286 -27.43 19.08 7.56
C VAL A 286 -28.56 20.12 7.49
N ILE A 287 -28.29 21.35 7.92
CA ILE A 287 -29.22 22.48 7.78
C ILE A 287 -28.54 23.52 6.90
N GLY A 288 -29.20 23.87 5.79
CA GLY A 288 -28.79 24.94 4.89
C GLY A 288 -28.63 24.49 3.44
N CYS A 289 -29.73 24.09 2.78
CA CYS A 289 -29.87 24.19 1.34
C CYS A 289 -31.31 24.61 1.06
N ASP A 290 -31.47 25.62 0.22
CA ASP A 290 -32.71 26.11 -0.36
C ASP A 290 -33.33 25.10 -1.34
N ASP A 291 -34.66 25.19 -1.50
CA ASP A 291 -35.57 24.17 -2.07
C ASP A 291 -35.37 23.84 -3.57
N SER A 292 -34.27 24.25 -4.20
CA SER A 292 -34.01 24.06 -5.63
C SER A 292 -32.83 23.13 -5.95
N THR A 293 -32.39 22.31 -5.00
CA THR A 293 -31.30 21.33 -5.23
C THR A 293 -31.89 19.99 -5.69
N GLU A 294 -31.65 19.60 -6.94
CA GLU A 294 -31.96 18.25 -7.43
C GLU A 294 -30.78 17.28 -7.17
N TYR A 295 -31.11 16.15 -6.55
CA TYR A 295 -30.20 15.01 -6.35
C TYR A 295 -30.14 14.17 -7.62
N ILE A 296 -28.95 13.96 -8.17
CA ILE A 296 -28.73 13.04 -9.30
C ILE A 296 -27.54 12.13 -8.95
N ASP A 297 -27.79 10.83 -8.84
CA ASP A 297 -26.82 9.73 -8.71
C ASP A 297 -25.52 10.05 -7.95
N GLY A 298 -25.62 10.35 -6.64
CA GLY A 298 -24.46 10.35 -5.74
C GLY A 298 -23.45 11.50 -5.93
N TYR A 299 -23.84 12.61 -6.56
CA TYR A 299 -22.99 13.80 -6.66
C TYR A 299 -23.64 15.04 -6.02
N VAL A 300 -22.87 15.82 -5.26
CA VAL A 300 -23.26 17.16 -4.80
C VAL A 300 -22.75 18.19 -5.79
N TRP A 301 -23.68 18.94 -6.40
CA TRP A 301 -23.36 20.05 -7.27
C TRP A 301 -23.48 21.36 -6.49
N THR A 302 -22.44 22.19 -6.48
CA THR A 302 -22.59 23.59 -6.07
C THR A 302 -22.37 24.46 -7.30
N ALA A 303 -23.44 25.05 -7.83
CA ALA A 303 -23.30 26.18 -8.74
C ALA A 303 -22.51 27.29 -8.04
N GLU A 304 -21.60 27.96 -8.76
CA GLU A 304 -21.12 29.26 -8.30
C GLU A 304 -22.34 30.16 -8.01
N PRO A 305 -22.37 30.87 -6.87
CA PRO A 305 -23.43 31.85 -6.64
C PRO A 305 -23.23 32.99 -7.64
N SER A 306 -24.05 33.01 -8.67
CA SER A 306 -24.21 34.19 -9.52
C SER A 306 -24.62 35.39 -8.66
N ARG A 307 -23.71 36.38 -8.59
CA ARG A 307 -23.90 37.79 -8.18
C ARG A 307 -25.04 38.09 -7.19
N ALA A 308 -24.68 38.23 -5.91
CA ALA A 308 -25.23 39.27 -5.02
C ALA A 308 -24.22 39.56 -3.90
N GLY A 309 -23.92 40.84 -3.69
CA GLY A 309 -22.69 41.28 -3.02
C GLY A 309 -22.64 41.06 -1.50
N ASN A 310 -21.54 40.48 -1.04
CA ASN A 310 -20.79 40.95 0.13
C ASN A 310 -19.41 40.27 0.19
N PRO A 311 -18.28 41.01 0.28
CA PRO A 311 -16.95 40.41 0.30
C PRO A 311 -16.58 40.02 1.74
N LEU A 312 -16.59 38.73 2.06
CA LEU A 312 -15.89 38.23 3.25
C LEU A 312 -14.41 38.03 2.89
N SER A 313 -13.54 38.75 3.60
CA SER A 313 -12.09 38.74 3.47
C SER A 313 -11.49 37.38 3.81
N ASN A 314 -10.67 36.86 2.90
CA ASN A 314 -9.85 35.65 3.06
C ASN A 314 -8.79 35.86 4.17
N PRO A 315 -8.88 35.19 5.34
CA PRO A 315 -7.94 35.42 6.44
C PRO A 315 -6.67 34.55 6.37
N ALA A 316 -6.44 33.76 5.32
CA ALA A 316 -5.32 32.80 5.32
C ALA A 316 -4.48 32.72 4.03
N GLY A 317 -4.75 33.54 3.01
CA GLY A 317 -3.88 33.61 1.83
C GLY A 317 -3.76 32.32 1.01
N LEU A 318 -4.67 31.35 1.20
CA LEU A 318 -4.69 30.11 0.40
C LEU A 318 -5.34 30.36 -0.97
N PRO A 319 -4.81 29.76 -2.06
CA PRO A 319 -5.35 29.94 -3.41
C PRO A 319 -6.76 29.33 -3.52
N ARG A 320 -7.65 30.06 -4.22
CA ARG A 320 -9.00 29.64 -4.57
C ARG A 320 -8.93 28.62 -5.71
N SER A 321 -8.93 27.35 -5.38
CA SER A 321 -9.23 26.27 -6.33
C SER A 321 -10.10 25.24 -5.64
N GLU A 322 -11.38 25.31 -6.00
CA GLU A 322 -12.41 24.28 -6.05
C GLU A 322 -12.00 22.88 -5.57
N PHE A 323 -12.63 22.42 -4.48
CA PHE A 323 -12.62 21.01 -4.09
C PHE A 323 -13.95 20.38 -4.49
N VAL A 324 -13.91 19.34 -5.31
CA VAL A 324 -15.03 18.44 -5.55
C VAL A 324 -14.86 17.23 -4.63
N PHE A 325 -15.82 17.00 -3.75
CA PHE A 325 -15.86 15.81 -2.90
C PHE A 325 -16.62 14.70 -3.63
N PHE A 326 -15.99 13.55 -3.80
CA PHE A 326 -16.69 12.31 -4.10
C PHE A 326 -16.96 11.60 -2.77
N GLY A 327 -18.20 11.64 -2.33
CA GLY A 327 -18.71 10.70 -1.34
C GLY A 327 -19.63 9.75 -2.08
N SER A 328 -19.30 8.46 -2.14
CA SER A 328 -20.33 7.47 -2.37
C SER A 328 -21.24 7.49 -1.14
N ASP A 329 -22.54 7.67 -1.35
CA ASP A 329 -23.55 7.55 -0.29
C ASP A 329 -23.67 6.11 0.25
N GLU A 330 -22.94 5.16 -0.34
CA GLU A 330 -22.62 3.91 0.32
C GLU A 330 -21.32 4.13 1.10
N THR A 331 -21.44 4.53 2.36
CA THR A 331 -20.65 3.81 3.35
C THR A 331 -21.10 2.36 3.23
N ASP A 332 -20.40 1.57 2.43
CA ASP A 332 -20.23 0.17 2.75
C ASP A 332 -19.46 0.13 4.08
N VAL A 333 -20.15 0.49 5.16
CA VAL A 333 -20.04 -0.32 6.35
C VAL A 333 -20.45 -1.69 5.82
N ILE A 334 -19.47 -2.53 5.49
CA ILE A 334 -19.69 -3.96 5.45
C ILE A 334 -20.36 -4.23 6.80
N GLU A 335 -21.69 -4.38 6.79
CA GLU A 335 -22.47 -4.57 8.01
C GLU A 335 -21.75 -5.67 8.79
N ASP A 336 -21.56 -5.47 10.11
CA ASP A 336 -21.09 -6.55 11.00
C ASP A 336 -21.91 -7.77 10.61
N PRO A 337 -21.29 -8.83 10.06
CA PRO A 337 -22.07 -9.77 9.26
C PRO A 337 -22.82 -10.79 10.17
N GLY A 338 -23.22 -10.30 11.34
CA GLY A 338 -23.92 -10.96 12.41
C GLY A 338 -22.99 -11.81 13.25
N GLU A 339 -23.41 -12.09 14.48
CA GLU A 339 -22.80 -13.04 15.40
C GLU A 339 -22.67 -14.48 14.85
N ASN A 340 -22.92 -14.76 13.57
CA ASN A 340 -23.02 -16.09 12.99
C ASN A 340 -21.87 -16.49 12.03
N ILE A 341 -20.88 -15.64 11.76
CA ILE A 341 -19.83 -15.95 10.76
C ILE A 341 -18.59 -16.65 11.31
N GLY A 342 -18.26 -16.49 12.59
CA GLY A 342 -17.25 -17.34 13.20
C GLY A 342 -17.80 -18.76 13.31
N ILE A 343 -17.45 -19.70 12.44
CA ILE A 343 -17.86 -21.09 12.65
C ILE A 343 -17.21 -21.55 13.98
N PRO A 344 -17.98 -22.12 14.93
CA PRO A 344 -17.39 -22.69 16.14
C PRO A 344 -16.26 -23.64 15.76
N ILE A 345 -15.09 -23.46 16.36
CA ILE A 345 -13.91 -24.21 15.93
C ILE A 345 -14.01 -25.64 16.44
N ASN A 346 -14.38 -26.56 15.55
CA ASN A 346 -14.42 -28.01 15.80
C ASN A 346 -13.14 -28.72 15.29
N GLY A 347 -12.11 -27.98 14.91
CA GLY A 347 -10.89 -28.51 14.28
C GLY A 347 -9.80 -27.45 14.11
N MET A 348 -9.04 -27.54 13.01
CA MET A 348 -8.03 -26.54 12.68
C MET A 348 -8.68 -25.24 12.21
N ILE A 349 -8.08 -24.11 12.56
CA ILE A 349 -8.40 -22.80 11.99
C ILE A 349 -7.68 -22.72 10.65
N VAL A 350 -8.41 -22.40 9.58
CA VAL A 350 -7.88 -22.40 8.21
C VAL A 350 -7.92 -21.00 7.64
N PHE A 351 -6.76 -20.40 7.43
CA PHE A 351 -6.58 -19.15 6.69
C PHE A 351 -6.36 -19.45 5.21
N LYS A 352 -7.02 -18.71 4.33
CA LYS A 352 -6.89 -18.82 2.87
C LYS A 352 -6.61 -17.44 2.31
N GLY A 353 -5.58 -17.30 1.49
CA GLY A 353 -5.23 -16.01 0.91
C GLY A 353 -4.45 -16.12 -0.39
N THR A 354 -4.13 -14.95 -0.96
CA THR A 354 -3.40 -14.79 -2.22
C THR A 354 -2.25 -13.81 -2.05
N GLY A 355 -1.31 -13.82 -2.98
CA GLY A 355 -0.14 -12.94 -2.95
C GLY A 355 0.96 -13.39 -1.99
N MET A 356 2.04 -12.60 -1.98
CA MET A 356 3.22 -12.78 -1.14
C MET A 356 3.90 -11.44 -0.89
N GLY A 357 4.07 -11.08 0.40
CA GLY A 357 4.75 -9.86 0.83
C GLY A 357 3.82 -8.90 1.56
N HIS A 358 4.30 -7.69 1.84
CA HIS A 358 3.54 -6.70 2.61
C HIS A 358 2.40 -6.03 1.82
N GLY A 359 2.41 -6.12 0.48
CA GLY A 359 1.31 -5.62 -0.36
C GLY A 359 1.41 -4.13 -0.73
N VAL A 360 2.22 -3.34 -0.02
CA VAL A 360 2.38 -1.91 -0.28
C VAL A 360 3.29 -1.62 -1.48
N GLY A 361 2.96 -0.58 -2.25
CA GLY A 361 3.74 -0.07 -3.38
C GLY A 361 3.75 -1.04 -4.56
N MET A 362 4.88 -1.18 -5.24
CA MET A 362 4.93 -1.94 -6.49
C MET A 362 4.84 -3.46 -6.28
N SER A 363 3.85 -4.10 -6.90
CA SER A 363 3.83 -5.57 -7.05
C SER A 363 4.75 -5.98 -8.19
N GLN A 364 5.72 -6.85 -7.92
CA GLN A 364 6.65 -7.38 -8.92
C GLN A 364 5.92 -8.22 -9.98
N HIS A 365 5.00 -9.08 -9.55
CA HIS A 365 4.16 -9.85 -10.48
C HIS A 365 3.17 -8.96 -11.24
N GLY A 366 2.62 -7.93 -10.60
CA GLY A 366 1.75 -6.96 -11.27
C GLY A 366 2.50 -6.14 -12.33
N ALA A 367 3.69 -5.66 -11.99
CA ALA A 367 4.61 -5.01 -12.93
C ALA A 367 4.94 -5.90 -14.12
N ARG A 368 5.16 -7.20 -13.88
CA ARG A 368 5.36 -8.19 -14.95
C ARG A 368 4.17 -8.27 -15.90
N ILE A 369 2.95 -8.38 -15.38
CA ILE A 369 1.74 -8.48 -16.20
C ILE A 369 1.53 -7.20 -17.03
N LEU A 370 1.78 -6.03 -16.45
CA LEU A 370 1.71 -4.75 -17.16
C LEU A 370 2.77 -4.66 -18.27
N ALA A 371 4.02 -5.03 -17.98
CA ALA A 371 5.10 -5.04 -18.95
C ALA A 371 4.82 -6.00 -20.12
N GLU A 372 4.32 -7.21 -19.83
CA GLU A 372 3.90 -8.19 -20.85
C GLU A 372 2.70 -7.67 -21.67
N SER A 373 1.92 -6.74 -21.13
CA SER A 373 0.85 -6.01 -21.82
C SER A 373 1.35 -4.78 -22.58
N GLY A 374 2.67 -4.55 -22.66
CA GLY A 374 3.30 -3.48 -23.45
C GLY A 374 3.63 -2.20 -22.67
N TRP A 375 3.37 -2.14 -21.37
CA TRP A 375 3.66 -0.95 -20.55
C TRP A 375 5.16 -0.74 -20.37
N LYS A 376 5.57 0.53 -20.37
CA LYS A 376 6.93 0.97 -20.05
C LYS A 376 7.15 1.03 -18.55
N TYR A 377 8.41 0.90 -18.13
CA TYR A 377 8.78 0.95 -16.72
C TYR A 377 8.31 2.25 -16.04
N THR A 378 8.32 3.37 -16.76
CA THR A 378 7.82 4.65 -16.26
C THR A 378 6.32 4.59 -15.97
N GLU A 379 5.53 4.05 -16.89
CA GLU A 379 4.08 3.88 -16.73
C GLU A 379 3.77 2.93 -15.57
N ILE A 380 4.52 1.83 -15.44
CA ILE A 380 4.42 0.87 -14.34
C ILE A 380 4.68 1.57 -12.99
N LEU A 381 5.74 2.36 -12.89
CA LEU A 381 6.11 3.07 -11.66
C LEU A 381 5.05 4.12 -11.29
N THR A 382 4.61 4.94 -12.25
CA THR A 382 3.55 5.94 -12.00
C THR A 382 2.19 5.32 -11.70
N TYR A 383 1.97 4.06 -12.10
CA TYR A 383 0.78 3.30 -11.75
C TYR A 383 0.81 2.85 -10.28
N PHE A 384 1.92 2.28 -9.84
CA PHE A 384 2.06 1.76 -8.47
C PHE A 384 2.38 2.81 -7.42
N TYR A 385 2.96 3.95 -7.84
CA TYR A 385 3.28 5.06 -6.96
C TYR A 385 2.53 6.30 -7.43
N THR A 386 1.49 6.70 -6.69
CA THR A 386 0.57 7.75 -7.14
C THR A 386 1.21 9.14 -7.09
N GLY A 387 1.06 9.91 -8.18
CA GLY A 387 1.49 11.31 -8.25
C GLY A 387 3.00 11.52 -8.19
N ILE A 388 3.80 10.49 -8.48
CA ILE A 388 5.25 10.63 -8.56
C ILE A 388 5.69 11.21 -9.90
N ASP A 389 6.89 11.78 -9.90
CA ASP A 389 7.69 11.99 -11.10
C ASP A 389 8.88 11.02 -11.10
N ILE A 390 9.45 10.76 -12.28
CA ILE A 390 10.68 9.98 -12.43
C ILE A 390 11.75 10.92 -12.95
N ASN A 391 12.75 11.20 -12.11
CA ASN A 391 13.79 12.17 -12.41
C ASN A 391 15.17 11.53 -12.29
N ARG A 392 16.13 12.03 -13.08
CA ARG A 392 17.53 11.72 -12.87
C ARG A 392 18.07 12.54 -11.71
N PHE A 393 18.48 11.87 -10.65
CA PHE A 393 18.92 12.47 -9.38
C PHE A 393 20.41 12.83 -9.37
N TYR A 394 21.24 12.11 -10.14
CA TYR A 394 22.67 12.34 -10.31
C TYR A 394 23.19 11.93 -11.69
#